data_AF-A0A9E3QMR1-F1
#
_entry.id   AF-A0A9E3QMR1-F1
#
_cell.length_a   1.000
_cell.length_b   1.000
_cell.length_c   1.000
_cell.angle_alpha   90.00
_cell.angle_beta   90.00
_cell.angle_gamma   90.00
#
_symmetry.space_group_name_H-M   'P 1'
#
loop_
_entity.id
_entity.type
_entity.pdbx_description
1 polymer ?
#
loop_
_entity_poly.entity_id
_entity_poly.type
_entity_poly.pdbx_seq_one_letter_code
_entity_poly.pdbx_strand_id
1 'polypeptide(L)'
;LLVGIAAAIGELDIQVLTEATKSLRYRGEYWVGAWRVITQIPGAWWHGLGPGNFAGPYLRYKLPQASEAIVDPHNMILDVWATAGLGAVVALLAALGFGLRDVLGSGRSEAEADAEIPSEPPRPSRQDPTAPPSRPGWLVLSEGGAWLMVAMLGMLNPFEGRLLARWVVLGVAWAWAIVLGLRLWRRQPIPAVGLGAGALAIAVNLLAAGGIGIAPVALALWAWLALGQNLREDRPCGRWRGLGGRWAAFALAAVWAMLLGSFWGAIGPYWQAQAAMTEAEEALRRPRPDFAIAEESFYRAARADVLGARPWIELAGTDFQSWLARGAPLGDRVWVRVEGALKEATTPPRNPQAPIVPRLRAAMLRQILELRGDKLPEADVRQLRRSWVEALARAVVLHPTDAPLRAELATALAATDRSQEAARQAREALRLDALTPHADKRLPAKVRQRLSEELPRWEQNRPSERMEPRPPSSSPGR
;
A
#
# COMPACT_ATOMS: atom_id res chain seq x y z
N LEU A 1 2.95 -34.17 0.50
CA LEU A 1 2.85 -34.37 1.97
C LEU A 1 2.23 -33.16 2.67
N LEU A 2 2.78 -31.93 2.55
CA LEU A 2 2.21 -30.71 3.15
C LEU A 2 0.77 -30.39 2.70
N VAL A 3 0.46 -30.52 1.41
CA VAL A 3 -0.91 -30.39 0.87
C VAL A 3 -1.84 -31.48 1.43
N GLY A 4 -1.31 -32.69 1.64
CA GLY A 4 -2.08 -33.80 2.22
C GLY A 4 -2.31 -33.66 3.72
N ILE A 5 -1.35 -33.09 4.45
CA ILE A 5 -1.48 -32.77 5.87
C ILE A 5 -2.47 -31.62 6.03
N ALA A 6 -2.33 -30.52 5.30
CA ALA A 6 -3.27 -29.39 5.31
C ALA A 6 -4.71 -29.81 4.94
N ALA A 7 -4.87 -30.75 4.00
CA ALA A 7 -6.19 -31.33 3.68
C ALA A 7 -6.74 -32.20 4.82
N ALA A 8 -5.89 -32.93 5.54
CA ALA A 8 -6.29 -33.77 6.65
C ALA A 8 -6.67 -32.99 7.92
N ILE A 9 -6.16 -31.76 8.10
CA ILE A 9 -6.55 -30.86 9.22
C ILE A 9 -7.79 -30.02 8.93
N GLY A 10 -8.42 -30.18 7.75
CA GLY A 10 -9.59 -29.41 7.35
C GLY A 10 -9.32 -27.94 7.00
N GLU A 11 -8.06 -27.53 6.92
CA GLU A 11 -7.65 -26.15 6.58
C GLU A 11 -7.29 -25.96 5.10
N LEU A 12 -7.22 -27.04 4.31
CA LEU A 12 -7.14 -26.91 2.86
C LEU A 12 -8.53 -26.60 2.33
N ASP A 13 -8.87 -25.32 2.35
CA ASP A 13 -10.10 -24.81 1.79
C ASP A 13 -10.12 -25.14 0.29
N ILE A 14 -10.95 -26.12 -0.09
CA ILE A 14 -11.17 -26.50 -1.49
C ILE A 14 -11.70 -25.29 -2.29
N GLN A 15 -12.26 -24.27 -1.62
CA GLN A 15 -12.54 -22.98 -2.25
C GLN A 15 -11.27 -22.32 -2.77
N VAL A 16 -10.12 -22.37 -2.10
CA VAL A 16 -8.87 -21.76 -2.62
C VAL A 16 -8.43 -22.33 -3.98
N LEU A 17 -8.60 -23.64 -4.19
CA LEU A 17 -8.28 -24.28 -5.48
C LEU A 17 -9.36 -24.03 -6.55
N THR A 18 -10.64 -23.95 -6.16
CA THR A 18 -11.75 -23.67 -7.08
C THR A 18 -11.95 -22.16 -7.35
N GLU A 19 -11.37 -21.29 -6.53
CA GLU A 19 -11.39 -19.84 -6.66
C GLU A 19 -10.12 -19.26 -7.31
N ALA A 20 -9.15 -20.08 -7.69
CA ALA A 20 -7.93 -19.62 -8.39
C ALA A 20 -8.25 -18.81 -9.66
N THR A 21 -9.32 -19.18 -10.40
CA THR A 21 -9.81 -18.42 -11.56
C THR A 21 -10.47 -17.11 -11.17
N LYS A 22 -11.20 -17.05 -10.05
CA LYS A 22 -11.73 -15.80 -9.48
C LYS A 22 -10.59 -14.86 -9.07
N SER A 23 -9.54 -15.40 -8.44
CA SER A 23 -8.34 -14.65 -8.06
C SER A 23 -7.65 -14.02 -9.27
N LEU A 24 -7.47 -14.76 -10.37
CA LEU A 24 -6.83 -14.22 -11.58
C LEU A 24 -7.69 -13.13 -12.24
N ARG A 25 -9.02 -13.29 -12.26
CA ARG A 25 -9.94 -12.26 -12.75
C ARG A 25 -9.81 -10.97 -11.94
N TYR A 26 -9.81 -11.05 -10.60
CA TYR A 26 -9.63 -9.88 -9.75
C TYR A 26 -8.28 -9.20 -10.01
N ARG A 27 -7.21 -9.97 -10.18
CA ARG A 27 -5.89 -9.43 -10.57
C ARG A 27 -5.94 -8.71 -11.92
N GLY A 28 -6.64 -9.26 -12.92
CA GLY A 28 -6.86 -8.57 -14.20
C GLY A 28 -7.53 -7.20 -14.01
N GLU A 29 -8.52 -7.09 -13.13
CA GLU A 29 -9.17 -5.82 -12.80
C GLU A 29 -8.22 -4.84 -12.11
N TYR A 30 -7.34 -5.35 -11.24
CA TYR A 30 -6.27 -4.57 -10.59
C TYR A 30 -5.29 -4.01 -11.61
N TRP A 31 -4.85 -4.85 -12.55
CA TRP A 31 -3.89 -4.47 -13.58
C TRP A 31 -4.46 -3.43 -14.54
N VAL A 32 -5.74 -3.54 -14.91
CA VAL A 32 -6.40 -2.50 -15.72
C VAL A 32 -6.44 -1.17 -14.97
N GLY A 33 -6.78 -1.18 -13.67
CA GLY A 33 -6.76 0.02 -12.85
C GLY A 33 -5.35 0.61 -12.71
N ALA A 34 -4.34 -0.23 -12.46
CA ALA A 34 -2.94 0.17 -12.36
C ALA A 34 -2.40 0.74 -13.68
N TRP A 35 -2.76 0.13 -14.81
CA TRP A 35 -2.38 0.63 -16.13
C TRP A 35 -2.98 2.01 -16.40
N ARG A 36 -4.23 2.25 -16.01
CA ARG A 36 -4.86 3.58 -16.09
C ARG A 36 -4.16 4.59 -15.20
N VAL A 37 -3.74 4.21 -13.99
CA VAL A 37 -2.92 5.08 -13.12
C VAL A 37 -1.65 5.51 -13.85
N ILE A 38 -0.92 4.56 -14.44
CA ILE A 38 0.35 4.82 -15.15
C ILE A 38 0.15 5.70 -16.39
N THR A 39 -0.93 5.48 -17.13
CA THR A 39 -1.15 6.14 -18.44
C THR A 39 -1.94 7.43 -18.38
N GLN A 40 -2.81 7.61 -17.38
CA GLN A 40 -3.72 8.76 -17.30
C GLN A 40 -3.28 9.84 -16.32
N ILE A 41 -2.34 9.55 -15.42
CA ILE A 41 -1.74 10.57 -14.55
C ILE A 41 -0.55 11.21 -15.28
N PRO A 42 -0.55 12.55 -15.46
CA PRO A 42 0.57 13.24 -16.09
C PRO A 42 1.90 12.93 -15.40
N GLY A 43 2.90 12.53 -16.18
CA GLY A 43 4.25 12.21 -15.70
C GLY A 43 4.44 10.82 -15.08
N ALA A 44 3.37 10.14 -14.65
CA ALA A 44 3.47 8.84 -13.99
C ALA A 44 4.09 7.76 -14.89
N TRP A 45 3.86 7.82 -16.20
CA TRP A 45 4.50 6.94 -17.17
C TRP A 45 6.04 6.97 -17.08
N TRP A 46 6.62 8.16 -16.96
CA TRP A 46 8.06 8.36 -17.02
C TRP A 46 8.73 8.26 -15.65
N HIS A 47 8.08 8.79 -14.61
CA HIS A 47 8.69 8.97 -13.29
C HIS A 47 8.05 8.10 -12.20
N GLY A 48 6.90 7.46 -12.48
CA GLY A 48 6.08 6.83 -11.46
C GLY A 48 5.42 7.86 -10.54
N LEU A 49 4.87 7.36 -9.43
CA LEU A 49 4.22 8.13 -8.37
C LEU A 49 5.09 8.27 -7.12
N GLY A 50 6.21 7.56 -7.07
CA GLY A 50 7.03 7.39 -5.87
C GLY A 50 6.52 6.26 -4.95
N PRO A 51 7.37 5.77 -4.04
CA PRO A 51 7.01 4.69 -3.10
C PRO A 51 5.80 5.04 -2.24
N GLY A 52 4.85 4.10 -2.11
CA GLY A 52 3.67 4.26 -1.25
C GLY A 52 2.55 5.18 -1.79
N ASN A 53 2.73 5.80 -2.97
CA ASN A 53 1.77 6.76 -3.51
C ASN A 53 0.73 6.17 -4.48
N PHE A 54 0.69 4.84 -4.66
CA PHE A 54 -0.21 4.18 -5.60
C PHE A 54 -1.68 4.12 -5.13
N ALA A 55 -1.90 3.78 -3.85
CA ALA A 55 -3.23 3.43 -3.33
C ALA A 55 -4.30 4.52 -3.52
N GLY A 56 -3.93 5.78 -3.26
CA GLY A 56 -4.85 6.92 -3.38
C GLY A 56 -5.32 7.14 -4.83
N PRO A 57 -4.40 7.41 -5.77
CA PRO A 57 -4.74 7.56 -7.18
C PRO A 57 -5.43 6.34 -7.80
N TYR A 58 -5.11 5.12 -7.36
CA TYR A 58 -5.77 3.90 -7.85
C TYR A 58 -7.29 3.96 -7.72
N LEU A 59 -7.83 4.51 -6.62
CA LEU A 59 -9.28 4.62 -6.41
C LEU A 59 -9.99 5.45 -7.49
N ARG A 60 -9.29 6.38 -8.12
CA ARG A 60 -9.83 7.20 -9.22
C ARG A 60 -9.99 6.42 -10.51
N TYR A 61 -9.14 5.42 -10.73
CA TYR A 61 -9.00 4.70 -11.99
C TYR A 61 -9.46 3.23 -11.94
N LYS A 62 -9.72 2.73 -10.72
CA LYS A 62 -10.30 1.42 -10.43
C LYS A 62 -11.58 1.17 -11.24
N LEU A 63 -11.80 -0.08 -11.63
CA LEU A 63 -13.03 -0.49 -12.30
C LEU A 63 -14.23 -0.53 -11.33
N PRO A 64 -15.46 -0.15 -11.76
CA PRO A 64 -16.65 -0.21 -10.92
C PRO A 64 -16.93 -1.58 -10.28
N GLN A 65 -16.64 -2.65 -11.03
CA GLN A 65 -16.87 -4.02 -10.58
C GLN A 65 -15.76 -4.57 -9.66
N ALA A 66 -14.63 -3.89 -9.54
CA ALA A 66 -13.50 -4.41 -8.76
C ALA A 66 -13.83 -4.41 -7.26
N SER A 67 -13.54 -5.51 -6.57
CA SER A 67 -13.80 -5.69 -5.14
C SER A 67 -12.96 -4.75 -4.27
N GLU A 68 -11.68 -4.61 -4.58
CA GLU A 68 -10.68 -4.18 -3.59
C GLU A 68 -10.11 -2.78 -3.85
N ALA A 69 -9.76 -2.09 -2.77
CA ALA A 69 -8.97 -0.86 -2.77
C ALA A 69 -7.52 -1.26 -2.51
N ILE A 70 -6.83 -1.73 -3.55
CA ILE A 70 -5.50 -2.30 -3.42
C ILE A 70 -4.45 -1.21 -3.16
N VAL A 71 -3.39 -1.58 -2.43
CA VAL A 71 -2.25 -0.70 -2.15
C VAL A 71 -1.08 -0.89 -3.11
N ASP A 72 -1.07 -2.01 -3.83
CA ASP A 72 -0.12 -2.31 -4.91
C ASP A 72 -0.82 -3.10 -6.04
N PRO A 73 -0.28 -3.06 -7.28
CA PRO A 73 -0.90 -3.70 -8.44
C PRO A 73 -0.93 -5.23 -8.43
N HIS A 74 -0.27 -5.91 -7.49
CA HIS A 74 -0.05 -7.35 -7.51
C HIS A 74 0.59 -7.84 -8.82
N ASN A 75 1.55 -7.08 -9.33
CA ASN A 75 2.37 -7.45 -10.49
C ASN A 75 3.68 -6.68 -10.41
N MET A 76 4.81 -7.39 -10.38
CA MET A 76 6.14 -6.80 -10.23
C MET A 76 6.44 -5.67 -11.23
N ILE A 77 6.04 -5.83 -12.50
CA ILE A 77 6.33 -4.83 -13.53
C ILE A 77 5.46 -3.59 -13.30
N LEU A 78 4.15 -3.78 -13.08
CA LEU A 78 3.24 -2.66 -12.82
C LEU A 78 3.57 -1.93 -11.52
N ASP A 79 4.02 -2.65 -10.49
CA ASP A 79 4.44 -2.10 -9.21
C ASP A 79 5.69 -1.20 -9.39
N VAL A 80 6.73 -1.70 -10.05
CA VAL A 80 7.94 -0.91 -10.36
C VAL A 80 7.63 0.27 -11.27
N TRP A 81 6.76 0.09 -12.26
CA TRP A 81 6.37 1.17 -13.17
C TRP A 81 5.59 2.25 -12.45
N ALA A 82 4.54 1.88 -11.70
CA ALA A 82 3.74 2.82 -10.94
C ALA A 82 4.56 3.53 -9.86
N THR A 83 5.58 2.88 -9.30
CA THR A 83 6.44 3.45 -8.26
C THR A 83 7.51 4.37 -8.83
N ALA A 84 8.25 3.95 -9.86
CA ALA A 84 9.48 4.61 -10.30
C ALA A 84 9.59 4.85 -11.82
N GLY A 85 8.53 4.57 -12.57
CA GLY A 85 8.43 4.90 -13.99
C GLY A 85 9.15 3.93 -14.93
N LEU A 86 9.14 4.27 -16.22
CA LEU A 86 9.67 3.42 -17.29
C LEU A 86 11.16 3.08 -17.12
N GLY A 87 11.97 4.02 -16.65
CA GLY A 87 13.41 3.79 -16.46
C GLY A 87 13.69 2.66 -15.48
N ALA A 88 12.93 2.58 -14.38
CA ALA A 88 13.05 1.50 -13.40
C ALA A 88 12.60 0.15 -13.97
N VAL A 89 11.57 0.12 -14.80
CA VAL A 89 11.13 -1.10 -15.51
C VAL A 89 12.22 -1.62 -16.43
N VAL A 90 12.85 -0.73 -17.21
CA VAL A 90 13.95 -1.12 -18.11
C VAL A 90 15.13 -1.67 -17.30
N ALA A 91 15.50 -1.02 -16.20
CA ALA A 91 16.57 -1.50 -15.32
C ALA A 91 16.25 -2.87 -14.70
N LEU A 92 15.02 -3.07 -14.24
CA LEU A 92 14.55 -4.36 -13.72
C LEU A 92 14.63 -5.46 -14.78
N LEU A 93 14.10 -5.22 -15.97
CA LEU A 93 14.09 -6.20 -17.06
C LEU A 93 15.51 -6.51 -17.53
N ALA A 94 16.41 -5.52 -17.57
CA ALA A 94 17.82 -5.73 -17.86
C ALA A 94 18.49 -6.59 -16.77
N ALA A 95 18.30 -6.27 -15.50
CA ALA A 95 18.88 -7.04 -14.39
C ALA A 95 18.40 -8.50 -14.38
N LEU A 96 17.10 -8.72 -14.58
CA LEU A 96 16.52 -10.06 -14.71
C LEU A 96 17.01 -10.78 -15.95
N GLY A 97 17.04 -10.11 -17.10
CA GLY A 97 17.47 -10.68 -18.37
C GLY A 97 18.92 -11.13 -18.35
N PHE A 98 19.84 -10.26 -17.90
CA PHE A 98 21.25 -10.61 -17.76
C PHE A 98 21.48 -11.65 -16.68
N GLY A 99 20.88 -11.49 -15.49
CA GLY A 99 21.01 -12.45 -14.41
C GLY A 99 20.53 -13.85 -14.78
N LEU A 100 19.34 -13.96 -15.36
CA LEU A 100 18.80 -15.25 -15.80
C LEU A 100 19.59 -15.84 -16.98
N ARG A 101 20.01 -15.03 -17.94
CA ARG A 101 20.90 -15.50 -19.04
C ARG A 101 22.20 -16.07 -18.49
N ASP A 102 22.79 -15.42 -17.49
CA ASP A 102 24.05 -15.84 -16.88
C ASP A 102 23.91 -17.17 -16.15
N VAL A 103 22.83 -17.33 -15.40
CA VAL A 103 22.64 -18.49 -14.54
C VAL A 103 22.05 -19.69 -15.31
N LEU A 104 21.11 -19.46 -16.25
CA LEU A 104 20.43 -20.51 -17.02
C LEU A 104 21.14 -20.90 -18.33
N GLY A 105 22.01 -20.04 -18.86
CA GLY A 105 22.63 -20.32 -20.15
C GLY A 105 23.59 -21.52 -20.11
N SER A 106 23.82 -22.15 -21.26
CA SER A 106 24.73 -23.28 -21.39
C SER A 106 26.15 -22.94 -20.88
N GLY A 107 26.85 -23.95 -20.38
CA GLY A 107 28.27 -23.83 -20.04
C GLY A 107 29.10 -23.46 -21.28
N ARG A 108 30.19 -22.70 -21.12
CA ARG A 108 31.25 -22.72 -22.14
C ARG A 108 31.82 -24.14 -22.21
N SER A 109 32.04 -24.65 -23.42
CA SER A 109 32.65 -25.98 -23.63
C SER A 109 34.07 -25.96 -23.07
N GLU A 110 34.51 -27.04 -22.41
CA GLU A 110 35.87 -27.18 -21.84
C GLU A 110 36.96 -26.82 -22.87
N ALA A 111 36.72 -27.10 -24.16
CA ALA A 111 37.61 -26.76 -25.27
C ALA A 111 37.88 -25.25 -25.48
N GLU A 112 36.97 -24.36 -25.06
CA GLU A 112 37.17 -22.91 -25.08
C GLU A 112 37.79 -22.38 -23.79
N ALA A 113 37.60 -23.09 -22.66
CA ALA A 113 38.18 -22.71 -21.36
C ALA A 113 39.68 -23.04 -21.30
N ASP A 114 40.10 -24.15 -21.91
CA ASP A 114 41.51 -24.55 -22.02
C ASP A 114 42.33 -23.65 -22.96
N ALA A 115 41.67 -22.91 -23.87
CA ALA A 115 42.35 -22.00 -24.79
C ALA A 115 42.75 -20.66 -24.15
N GLU A 116 42.21 -20.31 -22.97
CA GLU A 116 42.38 -18.98 -22.34
C GLU A 116 43.25 -18.98 -21.06
N ILE A 117 43.69 -20.14 -20.55
CA ILE A 117 44.40 -20.23 -19.25
C ILE A 117 45.71 -21.03 -19.39
N PRO A 118 46.90 -20.42 -19.17
CA PRO A 118 48.13 -21.17 -18.92
C PRO A 118 47.96 -22.03 -17.68
N SER A 119 48.03 -23.34 -17.85
CA SER A 119 47.80 -24.36 -16.83
C SER A 119 48.82 -24.26 -15.68
N GLU A 120 48.41 -23.68 -14.54
CA GLU A 120 49.05 -23.96 -13.25
C GLU A 120 48.52 -25.31 -12.71
N PRO A 121 49.39 -26.18 -12.16
CA PRO A 121 48.98 -27.47 -11.63
C PRO A 121 48.06 -27.32 -10.40
N PRO A 122 47.11 -28.26 -10.19
CA PRO A 122 46.15 -28.19 -9.09
C PRO A 122 46.88 -28.23 -7.75
N ARG A 123 46.80 -27.13 -6.98
CA ARG A 123 47.30 -27.11 -5.61
C ARG A 123 46.45 -28.07 -4.76
N PRO A 124 47.07 -28.96 -3.97
CA PRO A 124 46.32 -29.85 -3.08
C PRO A 124 45.49 -29.02 -2.11
N SER A 125 44.26 -29.47 -1.87
CA SER A 125 43.26 -28.87 -0.99
C SER A 125 43.76 -28.78 0.45
N ARG A 126 44.53 -27.73 0.74
CA ARG A 126 44.80 -27.30 2.11
C ARG A 126 43.46 -26.83 2.66
N GLN A 127 43.02 -27.40 3.79
CA GLN A 127 41.86 -26.88 4.51
C GLN A 127 42.11 -25.40 4.76
N ASP A 128 41.37 -24.55 4.05
CA ASP A 128 41.49 -23.12 4.15
C ASP A 128 41.02 -22.71 5.57
N PRO A 129 41.90 -22.17 6.43
CA PRO A 129 41.52 -21.74 7.78
C PRO A 129 40.52 -20.57 7.76
N THR A 130 40.28 -19.96 6.58
CA THR A 130 39.24 -18.95 6.37
C THR A 130 37.91 -19.55 5.90
N ALA A 131 37.84 -20.87 5.67
CA ALA A 131 36.60 -21.52 5.25
C ALA A 131 35.54 -21.41 6.37
N PRO A 132 34.32 -20.94 6.05
CA PRO A 132 33.27 -20.79 7.05
C PRO A 132 32.96 -22.13 7.72
N PRO A 133 32.64 -22.12 9.04
CA PRO A 133 32.45 -23.32 9.83
C PRO A 133 31.36 -24.21 9.23
N SER A 134 31.70 -25.46 8.94
CA SER A 134 30.80 -26.44 8.29
C SER A 134 29.80 -27.10 9.24
N ARG A 135 29.83 -26.74 10.54
CA ARG A 135 28.99 -27.38 11.55
C ARG A 135 27.56 -26.83 11.47
N PRO A 136 26.53 -27.68 11.33
CA PRO A 136 25.13 -27.24 11.29
C PRO A 136 24.69 -26.49 12.56
N GLY A 137 25.40 -26.66 13.68
CA GLY A 137 25.18 -25.88 14.90
C GLY A 137 25.41 -24.37 14.73
N TRP A 138 26.24 -23.94 13.76
CA TRP A 138 26.43 -22.50 13.49
C TRP A 138 25.19 -21.87 12.89
N LEU A 139 24.46 -22.56 12.01
CA LEU A 139 23.16 -22.10 11.46
C LEU A 139 22.12 -21.96 12.57
N VAL A 140 22.02 -22.97 13.43
CA VAL A 140 21.10 -22.94 14.58
C VAL A 140 21.45 -21.78 15.51
N LEU A 141 22.74 -21.50 15.71
CA LEU A 141 23.20 -20.41 16.56
C LEU A 141 23.02 -19.02 15.92
N SER A 142 23.34 -18.85 14.63
CA SER A 142 23.22 -17.55 13.95
C SER A 142 21.77 -17.17 13.71
N GLU A 143 20.95 -18.11 13.23
CA GLU A 143 19.54 -17.84 12.97
C GLU A 143 18.70 -17.90 14.25
N GLY A 144 18.98 -18.84 15.16
CA GLY A 144 18.38 -18.84 16.50
C GLY A 144 18.78 -17.61 17.30
N GLY A 145 20.02 -17.12 17.14
CA GLY A 145 20.50 -15.88 17.73
C GLY A 145 19.83 -14.65 17.13
N ALA A 146 19.64 -14.59 15.81
CA ALA A 146 18.88 -13.54 15.14
C ALA A 146 17.40 -13.56 15.57
N TRP A 147 16.82 -14.74 15.72
CA TRP A 147 15.45 -14.95 16.20
C TRP A 147 15.28 -14.46 17.63
N LEU A 148 16.21 -14.85 18.52
CA LEU A 148 16.25 -14.38 19.91
C LEU A 148 16.45 -12.86 19.97
N MET A 149 17.38 -12.31 19.18
CA MET A 149 17.62 -10.88 19.06
C MET A 149 16.36 -10.13 18.63
N VAL A 150 15.65 -10.59 17.59
CA VAL A 150 14.40 -9.96 17.12
C VAL A 150 13.31 -10.05 18.18
N ALA A 151 13.18 -11.19 18.87
CA ALA A 151 12.21 -11.35 19.95
C ALA A 151 12.51 -10.42 21.14
N MET A 152 13.78 -10.31 21.54
CA MET A 152 14.21 -9.48 22.68
C MET A 152 14.20 -7.99 22.33
N LEU A 153 14.77 -7.58 21.19
CA LEU A 153 14.82 -6.17 20.76
C LEU A 153 13.45 -5.65 20.33
N GLY A 154 12.61 -6.52 19.77
CA GLY A 154 11.25 -6.16 19.37
C GLY A 154 10.27 -6.03 20.54
N MET A 155 10.69 -6.34 21.77
CA MET A 155 9.81 -6.44 22.96
C MET A 155 8.53 -7.24 22.66
N LEU A 156 8.65 -8.29 21.85
CA LEU A 156 7.50 -9.03 21.35
C LEU A 156 6.99 -9.98 22.44
N ASN A 157 5.71 -9.88 22.79
CA ASN A 157 5.04 -10.89 23.59
C ASN A 157 4.50 -11.99 22.66
N PRO A 158 5.15 -13.17 22.58
CA PRO A 158 4.72 -14.23 21.66
C PRO A 158 3.35 -14.82 22.05
N PHE A 159 2.86 -14.54 23.25
CA PHE A 159 1.58 -15.03 23.77
C PHE A 159 0.41 -14.08 23.51
N GLU A 160 0.63 -12.94 22.85
CA GLU A 160 -0.43 -11.99 22.55
C GLU A 160 -1.24 -12.43 21.31
N GLY A 161 -2.53 -12.69 21.51
CA GLY A 161 -3.46 -13.07 20.45
C GLY A 161 -3.03 -14.34 19.69
N ARG A 162 -2.83 -14.24 18.37
CA ARG A 162 -2.45 -15.36 17.50
C ARG A 162 -0.94 -15.42 17.20
N LEU A 163 -0.11 -14.64 17.90
CA LEU A 163 1.33 -14.59 17.62
C LEU A 163 1.98 -15.96 17.78
N LEU A 164 1.65 -16.70 18.85
CA LEU A 164 2.25 -18.02 19.12
C LEU A 164 2.06 -18.98 17.94
N ALA A 165 0.84 -19.07 17.40
CA ALA A 165 0.56 -19.92 16.25
C ALA A 165 1.39 -19.49 15.02
N ARG A 166 1.52 -18.19 14.76
CA ARG A 166 2.37 -17.67 13.68
C ARG A 166 3.84 -18.02 13.88
N TRP A 167 4.33 -17.95 15.12
CA TRP A 167 5.70 -18.32 15.48
C TRP A 167 5.96 -19.82 15.34
N VAL A 168 4.99 -20.68 15.71
CA VAL A 168 5.09 -22.13 15.49
C VAL A 168 5.14 -22.43 13.99
N VAL A 169 4.27 -21.82 13.19
CA VAL A 169 4.30 -21.96 11.72
C VAL A 169 5.64 -21.51 11.15
N LEU A 170 6.16 -20.36 11.59
CA LEU A 170 7.46 -19.85 11.16
C LEU A 170 8.60 -20.79 11.57
N GLY A 171 8.58 -21.32 12.79
CA GLY A 171 9.57 -22.29 13.29
C GLY A 171 9.54 -23.61 12.52
N VAL A 172 8.35 -24.12 12.18
CA VAL A 172 8.20 -25.32 11.34
C VAL A 172 8.68 -25.05 9.91
N ALA A 173 8.31 -23.91 9.31
CA ALA A 173 8.76 -23.50 7.99
C ALA A 173 10.29 -23.36 7.94
N TRP A 174 10.88 -22.82 9.01
CA TRP A 174 12.33 -22.71 9.17
C TRP A 174 13.02 -24.06 9.29
N ALA A 175 12.51 -24.98 10.11
CA ALA A 175 13.04 -26.34 10.20
C ALA A 175 12.99 -27.05 8.83
N TRP A 176 11.90 -26.85 8.07
CA TRP A 176 11.79 -27.31 6.70
C TRP A 176 12.81 -26.67 5.75
N ALA A 177 13.02 -25.35 5.85
CA ALA A 177 14.03 -24.65 5.06
C ALA A 177 15.44 -25.19 5.32
N ILE A 178 15.78 -25.50 6.58
CA ILE A 178 17.04 -26.18 6.94
C ILE A 178 17.10 -27.54 6.26
N VAL A 179 16.06 -28.36 6.39
CA VAL A 179 16.04 -29.72 5.82
C VAL A 179 16.22 -29.70 4.31
N LEU A 180 15.55 -28.77 3.62
CA LEU A 180 15.68 -28.58 2.17
C LEU A 180 17.04 -27.99 1.78
N GLY A 181 17.61 -27.13 2.62
CA GLY A 181 18.92 -26.50 2.45
C GLY A 181 20.11 -27.38 2.88
N LEU A 182 19.88 -28.54 3.52
CA LEU A 182 20.94 -29.43 4.01
C LEU A 182 21.93 -29.83 2.91
N ARG A 183 21.47 -30.00 1.66
CA ARG A 183 22.36 -30.33 0.53
C ARG A 183 23.32 -29.19 0.19
N LEU A 184 22.82 -27.94 0.19
CA LEU A 184 23.63 -26.73 0.03
C LEU A 184 24.68 -26.65 1.15
N TRP A 185 24.28 -26.91 2.40
CA TRP A 185 25.17 -26.85 3.55
C TRP A 185 26.20 -27.99 3.61
N ARG A 186 25.82 -29.18 3.15
CA ARG A 186 26.74 -30.31 2.95
C ARG A 186 27.70 -30.08 1.77
N ARG A 187 27.70 -28.88 1.18
CA ARG A 187 28.54 -28.49 0.04
C ARG A 187 28.37 -29.46 -1.14
N GLN A 188 27.18 -30.04 -1.28
CA GLN A 188 26.88 -30.78 -2.50
C GLN A 188 26.82 -29.77 -3.66
N PRO A 189 27.46 -30.07 -4.80
CA PRO A 189 27.46 -29.16 -5.93
C PRO A 189 26.02 -28.94 -6.37
N ILE A 190 25.55 -27.69 -6.26
CA ILE A 190 24.27 -27.27 -6.82
C ILE A 190 24.57 -26.64 -8.17
N PRO A 191 23.96 -27.12 -9.27
CA PRO A 191 24.16 -26.49 -10.56
C PRO A 191 23.58 -25.07 -10.50
N ALA A 192 24.34 -24.09 -10.99
CA ALA A 192 23.88 -22.70 -11.10
C ALA A 192 22.50 -22.62 -11.76
N VAL A 193 22.25 -23.44 -12.80
CA VAL A 193 20.96 -23.55 -13.49
C VAL A 193 19.79 -23.82 -12.53
N GLY A 194 19.99 -24.62 -11.49
CA GLY A 194 18.96 -24.88 -10.48
C GLY A 194 18.59 -23.62 -9.68
N LEU A 195 19.57 -22.79 -9.34
CA LEU A 195 19.33 -21.49 -8.71
C LEU A 195 18.66 -20.50 -9.68
N GLY A 196 19.05 -20.54 -10.95
CA GLY A 196 18.40 -19.73 -12.00
C GLY A 196 16.93 -20.12 -12.21
N ALA A 197 16.62 -21.41 -12.16
CA ALA A 197 15.24 -21.90 -12.25
C ALA A 197 14.41 -21.45 -11.04
N GLY A 198 15.00 -21.46 -9.84
CA GLY A 198 14.37 -20.90 -8.64
C GLY A 198 14.10 -19.39 -8.77
N ALA A 199 15.09 -18.61 -9.23
CA ALA A 199 14.91 -17.19 -9.50
C ALA A 199 13.83 -16.91 -10.56
N LEU A 200 13.79 -17.69 -11.64
CA LEU A 200 12.76 -17.59 -12.66
C LEU A 200 11.37 -17.92 -12.09
N ALA A 201 11.25 -18.98 -11.29
CA ALA A 201 10.01 -19.34 -10.63
C ALA A 201 9.50 -18.22 -9.71
N ILE A 202 10.40 -17.59 -8.93
CA ILE A 202 10.07 -16.42 -8.12
C ILE A 202 9.61 -15.27 -9.02
N ALA A 203 10.37 -14.92 -10.06
CA ALA A 203 10.01 -13.83 -10.97
C ALA A 203 8.64 -14.04 -11.62
N VAL A 204 8.34 -15.25 -12.10
CA VAL A 204 7.03 -15.62 -12.65
C VAL A 204 5.94 -15.49 -11.59
N ASN A 205 6.18 -15.96 -10.36
CA ASN A 205 5.24 -15.80 -9.26
C ASN A 205 4.97 -14.31 -8.97
N LEU A 206 5.99 -13.45 -8.97
CA LEU A 206 5.85 -12.02 -8.70
C LEU A 206 5.08 -11.26 -9.81
N LEU A 207 4.97 -11.80 -11.03
CA LEU A 207 4.08 -11.25 -12.06
C LEU A 207 2.60 -11.39 -11.66
N ALA A 208 2.26 -12.42 -10.90
CA ALA A 208 0.90 -12.62 -10.40
C ALA A 208 0.74 -12.06 -8.98
N ALA A 209 1.69 -12.28 -8.09
CA ALA A 209 1.60 -11.95 -6.66
C ALA A 209 1.96 -10.49 -6.35
N GLY A 210 2.81 -9.84 -7.15
CA GLY A 210 3.42 -8.55 -6.82
C GLY A 210 4.39 -8.64 -5.64
N GLY A 211 4.58 -7.52 -4.94
CA GLY A 211 5.36 -7.48 -3.71
C GLY A 211 6.87 -7.27 -3.89
N ILE A 212 7.34 -6.89 -5.08
CA ILE A 212 8.76 -6.53 -5.28
C ILE A 212 9.17 -5.30 -4.47
N GLY A 213 8.22 -4.42 -4.12
CA GLY A 213 8.45 -3.33 -3.15
C GLY A 213 8.66 -3.81 -1.70
N ILE A 214 8.35 -5.07 -1.38
CA ILE A 214 8.51 -5.66 -0.05
C ILE A 214 9.92 -6.26 0.05
N ALA A 215 10.77 -5.65 0.88
CA ALA A 215 12.20 -5.98 0.93
C ALA A 215 12.51 -7.48 1.14
N PRO A 216 11.85 -8.22 2.06
CA PRO A 216 12.05 -9.67 2.18
C PRO A 216 11.73 -10.47 0.91
N VAL A 217 10.70 -10.06 0.15
CA VAL A 217 10.26 -10.73 -1.07
C VAL A 217 11.27 -10.48 -2.20
N ALA A 218 11.71 -9.23 -2.36
CA ALA A 218 12.74 -8.89 -3.33
C ALA A 218 14.08 -9.55 -3.00
N LEU A 219 14.46 -9.60 -1.71
CA LEU A 219 15.71 -10.20 -1.27
C LEU A 219 15.81 -11.67 -1.69
N ALA A 220 14.71 -12.43 -1.62
CA ALA A 220 14.70 -13.81 -2.09
C ALA A 220 15.07 -13.89 -3.58
N LEU A 221 14.42 -13.12 -4.46
CA LEU A 221 14.75 -13.09 -5.89
C LEU A 221 16.23 -12.75 -6.14
N TRP A 222 16.72 -11.68 -5.51
CA TRP A 222 18.09 -11.20 -5.71
C TRP A 222 19.14 -12.14 -5.14
N ALA A 223 18.88 -12.77 -3.99
CA ALA A 223 19.79 -13.74 -3.39
C ALA A 223 19.96 -14.98 -4.28
N TRP A 224 18.89 -15.49 -4.88
CA TRP A 224 18.97 -16.65 -5.77
C TRP A 224 19.77 -16.34 -7.04
N LEU A 225 19.59 -15.15 -7.63
CA LEU A 225 20.40 -14.69 -8.76
C LEU A 225 21.88 -14.53 -8.37
N ALA A 226 22.16 -13.86 -7.25
CA ALA A 226 23.52 -13.61 -6.79
C ALA A 226 24.27 -14.91 -6.49
N LEU A 227 23.64 -15.86 -5.79
CA LEU A 227 24.21 -17.17 -5.52
C LEU A 227 24.42 -17.96 -6.82
N GLY A 228 23.45 -17.94 -7.73
CA GLY A 228 23.56 -18.59 -9.04
C GLY A 228 24.73 -18.07 -9.86
N GLN A 229 24.92 -16.75 -9.90
CA GLN A 229 26.04 -16.12 -10.61
C GLN A 229 27.39 -16.48 -9.99
N ASN A 230 27.48 -16.50 -8.66
CA ASN A 230 28.71 -16.90 -7.96
C ASN A 230 29.12 -18.36 -8.20
N LEU A 231 28.18 -19.23 -8.61
CA LEU A 231 28.47 -20.63 -8.97
C LEU A 231 28.89 -20.83 -10.44
N ARG A 232 28.95 -19.78 -11.26
CA ARG A 232 29.35 -19.84 -12.67
C ARG A 232 30.84 -19.56 -12.86
N GLU A 233 31.68 -20.57 -12.67
CA GLU A 233 33.14 -20.46 -12.92
C GLU A 233 33.49 -20.32 -14.41
N ASP A 234 32.62 -20.85 -15.27
CA ASP A 234 32.74 -20.82 -16.73
C ASP A 234 32.37 -19.46 -17.35
N ARG A 235 31.96 -18.49 -16.53
CA ARG A 235 31.54 -17.15 -16.97
C ARG A 235 32.22 -16.04 -16.17
N PRO A 236 32.30 -14.82 -16.72
CA PRO A 236 32.87 -13.67 -16.01
C PRO A 236 32.09 -13.23 -14.76
N CYS A 237 30.89 -13.75 -14.52
CA CYS A 237 30.03 -13.39 -13.39
C CYS A 237 30.37 -14.16 -12.09
N GLY A 238 30.90 -15.38 -12.16
CA GLY A 238 31.36 -16.12 -10.97
C GLY A 238 32.84 -15.89 -10.62
N ARG A 239 33.59 -15.19 -11.48
CA ARG A 239 34.98 -14.84 -11.20
C ARG A 239 35.05 -13.72 -10.18
N TRP A 240 35.81 -13.96 -9.10
CA TRP A 240 36.07 -12.93 -8.09
C TRP A 240 36.82 -11.76 -8.75
N ARG A 241 36.14 -10.63 -8.89
CA ARG A 241 36.76 -9.40 -9.37
C ARG A 241 37.24 -8.62 -8.15
N GLY A 242 38.55 -8.53 -8.00
CA GLY A 242 39.15 -7.55 -7.10
C GLY A 242 38.78 -6.15 -7.58
N LEU A 243 37.68 -5.60 -7.06
CA LEU A 243 37.31 -4.19 -7.22
C LEU A 243 38.28 -3.36 -6.37
N GLY A 244 39.51 -3.22 -6.85
CA GLY A 244 40.52 -2.36 -6.28
C GLY A 244 40.30 -0.90 -6.68
N GLY A 245 40.75 0.02 -5.83
CA GLY A 245 40.83 1.44 -6.16
C GLY A 245 39.75 2.32 -5.53
N ARG A 246 39.94 3.63 -5.68
CA ARG A 246 39.15 4.68 -5.02
C ARG A 246 37.66 4.62 -5.38
N TRP A 247 37.31 4.17 -6.58
CA TRP A 247 35.92 4.07 -7.03
C TRP A 247 35.11 2.99 -6.31
N ALA A 248 35.71 1.82 -6.06
CA ALA A 248 35.04 0.75 -5.31
C ALA A 248 34.82 1.16 -3.86
N ALA A 249 35.84 1.77 -3.23
CA ALA A 249 35.72 2.32 -1.88
C ALA A 249 34.67 3.43 -1.82
N PHE A 250 34.63 4.33 -2.81
CA PHE A 250 33.61 5.37 -2.91
C PHE A 250 32.21 4.79 -3.07
N ALA A 251 32.01 3.81 -3.96
CA ALA A 251 30.71 3.17 -4.17
C ALA A 251 30.22 2.48 -2.89
N LEU A 252 31.10 1.75 -2.19
CA LEU A 252 30.78 1.12 -0.93
C LEU A 252 30.44 2.14 0.15
N ALA A 253 31.22 3.22 0.27
CA ALA A 253 30.95 4.31 1.19
C ALA A 253 29.62 5.01 0.86
N ALA A 254 29.29 5.19 -0.41
CA ALA A 254 28.02 5.76 -0.85
C ALA A 254 26.84 4.85 -0.49
N VAL A 255 26.95 3.53 -0.69
CA VAL A 255 25.92 2.56 -0.28
C VAL A 255 25.72 2.59 1.24
N TRP A 256 26.81 2.58 2.01
CA TRP A 256 26.72 2.71 3.46
C TRP A 256 26.11 4.04 3.89
N ALA A 257 26.52 5.15 3.29
CA ALA A 257 25.93 6.46 3.57
C ALA A 257 24.43 6.50 3.23
N MET A 258 23.99 5.86 2.15
CA MET A 258 22.57 5.74 1.81
C MET A 258 21.80 4.87 2.81
N LEU A 259 22.38 3.75 3.27
CA LEU A 259 21.76 2.88 4.28
C LEU A 259 21.62 3.59 5.62
N LEU A 260 22.70 4.19 6.11
CA LEU A 260 22.70 4.98 7.35
C LEU A 260 21.75 6.17 7.18
N GLY A 261 21.86 6.93 6.10
CA GLY A 261 20.96 8.05 5.78
C GLY A 261 19.49 7.64 5.77
N SER A 262 19.15 6.48 5.22
CA SER A 262 17.78 5.94 5.24
C SER A 262 17.33 5.55 6.65
N PHE A 263 18.23 4.99 7.45
CA PHE A 263 17.93 4.63 8.83
C PHE A 263 17.63 5.87 9.69
N TRP A 264 18.49 6.89 9.66
CA TRP A 264 18.28 8.13 10.42
C TRP A 264 17.21 9.05 9.82
N GLY A 265 17.06 9.06 8.49
CA GLY A 265 16.15 9.98 7.80
C GLY A 265 14.72 9.48 7.64
N ALA A 266 14.49 8.16 7.63
CA ALA A 266 13.16 7.59 7.42
C ALA A 266 12.75 6.60 8.52
N ILE A 267 13.61 5.63 8.84
CA ILE A 267 13.24 4.54 9.76
C ILE A 267 13.12 5.05 11.20
N GLY A 268 14.14 5.74 11.72
CA GLY A 268 14.12 6.30 13.07
C GLY A 268 12.92 7.24 13.33
N PRO A 269 12.69 8.24 12.47
CA PRO A 269 11.53 9.12 12.60
C PRO A 269 10.19 8.38 12.54
N TYR A 270 10.06 7.35 11.69
CA TYR A 270 8.88 6.49 11.66
C TYR A 270 8.64 5.78 13.00
N TRP A 271 9.66 5.16 13.60
CA TRP A 271 9.51 4.48 14.89
C TRP A 271 9.16 5.44 16.03
N GLN A 272 9.77 6.64 16.04
CA GLN A 272 9.40 7.68 16.99
C GLN A 272 7.94 8.11 16.83
N ALA A 273 7.48 8.25 15.59
CA ALA A 273 6.07 8.53 15.31
C ALA A 273 5.16 7.40 15.79
N GLN A 274 5.47 6.13 15.50
CA GLN A 274 4.66 4.99 15.97
C GLN A 274 4.60 4.89 17.49
N ALA A 275 5.70 5.15 18.19
CA ALA A 275 5.73 5.18 19.65
C ALA A 275 4.81 6.28 20.20
N ALA A 276 4.89 7.49 19.65
CA ALA A 276 4.04 8.62 20.04
C ALA A 276 2.55 8.38 19.69
N MET A 277 2.25 7.72 18.56
CA MET A 277 0.88 7.31 18.21
C MET A 277 0.33 6.30 19.22
N THR A 278 1.14 5.34 19.66
CA THR A 278 0.74 4.34 20.65
C THR A 278 0.46 4.99 22.00
N GLU A 279 1.30 5.93 22.44
CA GLU A 279 1.09 6.73 23.65
C GLU A 279 -0.25 7.50 23.60
N ALA A 280 -0.57 8.10 22.45
CA ALA A 280 -1.84 8.79 22.25
C ALA A 280 -3.05 7.83 22.31
N GLU A 281 -2.96 6.67 21.65
CA GLU A 281 -4.00 5.64 21.70
C GLU A 281 -4.22 5.12 23.13
N GLU A 282 -3.15 4.91 23.90
CA GLU A 282 -3.23 4.50 25.30
C GLU A 282 -3.90 5.57 26.17
N ALA A 283 -3.59 6.85 25.97
CA ALA A 283 -4.24 7.97 26.67
C ALA A 283 -5.75 8.02 26.40
N LEU A 284 -6.18 7.66 25.19
CA LEU A 284 -7.59 7.60 24.80
C LEU A 284 -8.33 6.35 25.30
N ARG A 285 -7.64 5.22 25.47
CA ARG A 285 -8.25 3.96 25.96
C ARG A 285 -8.53 3.96 27.47
N ARG A 286 -8.01 4.92 28.22
CA ARG A 286 -8.25 5.03 29.67
C ARG A 286 -9.75 5.22 29.97
N PRO A 287 -10.27 4.74 31.12
CA PRO A 287 -11.67 4.93 31.50
C PRO A 287 -12.12 6.39 31.51
N ARG A 288 -11.18 7.31 31.79
CA ARG A 288 -11.31 8.74 31.54
C ARG A 288 -10.25 9.11 30.50
N PRO A 289 -10.65 9.33 29.23
CA PRO A 289 -9.71 9.70 28.17
C PRO A 289 -8.97 10.98 28.51
N ASP A 290 -7.64 10.95 28.37
CA ASP A 290 -6.80 12.13 28.55
C ASP A 290 -6.51 12.77 27.19
N PHE A 291 -7.41 13.68 26.78
CA PHE A 291 -7.32 14.36 25.49
C PHE A 291 -6.07 15.24 25.36
N ALA A 292 -5.56 15.79 26.47
CA ALA A 292 -4.39 16.68 26.44
C ALA A 292 -3.11 15.89 26.12
N ILE A 293 -2.92 14.74 26.78
CA ILE A 293 -1.80 13.84 26.48
C ILE A 293 -1.91 13.32 25.04
N ALA A 294 -3.10 12.88 24.63
CA ALA A 294 -3.32 12.39 23.27
C ALA A 294 -2.98 13.45 22.20
N GLU A 295 -3.45 14.69 22.39
CA GLU A 295 -3.14 15.83 21.51
C GLU A 295 -1.63 16.08 21.40
N GLU A 296 -0.92 16.16 22.54
CA GLU A 296 0.53 16.37 22.56
C GLU A 296 1.29 15.24 21.84
N SER A 297 0.92 14.00 22.12
CA SER A 297 1.53 12.81 21.51
C SER A 297 1.27 12.76 20.00
N PHE A 298 0.10 13.15 19.50
CA PHE A 298 -0.12 13.27 18.06
C PHE A 298 0.73 14.37 17.41
N TYR A 299 0.92 15.53 18.05
CA TYR A 299 1.84 16.55 17.55
C TYR A 299 3.30 16.09 17.58
N ARG A 300 3.70 15.29 18.58
CA ARG A 300 5.02 14.66 18.63
C ARG A 300 5.20 13.68 17.47
N ALA A 301 4.19 12.85 17.21
CA ALA A 301 4.19 11.92 16.08
C ALA A 301 4.28 12.66 14.73
N ALA A 302 3.51 13.74 14.56
CA ALA A 302 3.52 14.56 13.35
C ALA A 302 4.86 15.28 13.10
N ARG A 303 5.56 15.67 14.18
CA ARG A 303 6.90 16.29 14.08
C ARG A 303 7.98 15.26 13.76
N ALA A 304 7.83 14.03 14.25
CA ALA A 304 8.74 12.94 13.94
C ALA A 304 8.57 12.49 12.47
N ASP A 305 7.34 12.18 12.05
CA ASP A 305 7.04 11.79 10.66
C ASP A 305 6.30 12.89 9.91
N VAL A 306 7.06 13.81 9.31
CA VAL A 306 6.54 14.95 8.53
C VAL A 306 5.84 14.52 7.23
N LEU A 307 6.06 13.29 6.77
CA LEU A 307 5.46 12.73 5.56
C LEU A 307 4.12 12.03 5.86
N GLY A 308 3.90 11.66 7.13
CA GLY A 308 2.72 10.94 7.58
C GLY A 308 1.46 11.82 7.71
N ALA A 309 0.39 11.42 7.04
CA ALA A 309 -0.93 12.05 7.21
C ALA A 309 -1.69 11.53 8.45
N ARG A 310 -1.39 10.29 8.89
CA ARG A 310 -2.13 9.59 9.96
C ARG A 310 -2.16 10.37 11.29
N PRO A 311 -1.06 10.94 11.82
CA PRO A 311 -1.11 11.69 13.08
C PRO A 311 -2.12 12.85 13.05
N TRP A 312 -2.23 13.54 11.90
CA TRP A 312 -3.17 14.64 11.72
C TRP A 312 -4.62 14.19 11.60
N ILE A 313 -4.86 13.04 10.98
CA ILE A 313 -6.19 12.42 10.88
C ILE A 313 -6.68 12.01 12.28
N GLU A 314 -5.83 11.34 13.06
CA GLU A 314 -6.19 10.91 14.42
C GLU A 314 -6.34 12.11 15.37
N LEU A 315 -5.50 13.15 15.21
CA LEU A 315 -5.64 14.40 15.96
C LEU A 315 -6.98 15.07 15.66
N ALA A 316 -7.38 15.17 14.39
CA ALA A 316 -8.68 15.72 14.00
C ALA A 316 -9.85 14.90 14.61
N GLY A 317 -9.73 13.57 14.60
CA GLY A 317 -10.70 12.69 15.25
C GLY A 317 -10.80 12.94 16.75
N THR A 318 -9.66 13.06 17.42
CA THR A 318 -9.56 13.28 18.87
C THR A 318 -10.13 14.63 19.29
N ASP A 319 -9.74 15.71 18.60
CA ASP A 319 -10.27 17.05 18.82
C ASP A 319 -11.79 17.10 18.58
N PHE A 320 -12.27 16.39 17.56
CA PHE A 320 -13.70 16.31 17.28
C PHE A 320 -14.48 15.60 18.39
N GLN A 321 -13.97 14.48 18.92
CA GLN A 321 -14.59 13.80 20.06
C GLN A 321 -14.59 14.67 21.32
N SER A 322 -13.48 15.37 21.61
CA SER A 322 -13.38 16.32 22.72
C SER A 322 -14.39 17.48 22.58
N TRP A 323 -14.52 18.02 21.37
CA TRP A 323 -15.50 19.06 21.05
C TRP A 323 -16.95 18.58 21.21
N LEU A 324 -17.25 17.34 20.78
CA LEU A 324 -18.56 16.73 20.95
C LEU A 324 -18.90 16.56 22.44
N ALA A 325 -17.99 15.99 23.23
CA ALA A 325 -18.17 15.71 24.65
C ALA A 325 -18.42 16.98 25.48
N ARG A 326 -17.79 18.10 25.10
CA ARG A 326 -17.97 19.40 25.80
C ARG A 326 -19.24 20.15 25.44
N GLY A 327 -19.95 19.77 24.38
CA GLY A 327 -21.13 20.53 23.93
C GLY A 327 -20.79 21.91 23.34
N ALA A 328 -19.54 22.15 22.92
CA ALA A 328 -19.06 23.48 22.54
C ALA A 328 -19.66 23.99 21.21
N PRO A 329 -19.81 25.31 20.99
CA PRO A 329 -20.36 25.87 19.75
C PRO A 329 -19.42 25.71 18.55
N LEU A 330 -19.91 25.96 17.32
CA LEU A 330 -19.10 25.86 16.08
C LEU A 330 -17.94 26.88 16.02
N GLY A 331 -18.06 28.01 16.71
CA GLY A 331 -16.98 28.99 16.85
C GLY A 331 -15.90 28.61 17.87
N ASP A 332 -16.01 27.44 18.53
CA ASP A 332 -15.04 26.99 19.51
C ASP A 332 -13.67 26.73 18.85
N ARG A 333 -12.60 27.09 19.57
CA ARG A 333 -11.23 26.95 19.07
C ARG A 333 -10.89 25.50 18.69
N VAL A 334 -11.47 24.50 19.36
CA VAL A 334 -11.20 23.10 19.06
C VAL A 334 -11.78 22.69 17.70
N TRP A 335 -12.97 23.20 17.31
CA TRP A 335 -13.48 22.94 15.96
C TRP A 335 -12.59 23.53 14.87
N VAL A 336 -12.04 24.74 15.11
CA VAL A 336 -11.05 25.34 14.20
C VAL A 336 -9.81 24.47 14.08
N ARG A 337 -9.35 23.83 15.17
CA ARG A 337 -8.23 22.88 15.13
C ARG A 337 -8.56 21.60 14.36
N VAL A 338 -9.79 21.07 14.43
CA VAL A 338 -10.21 19.92 13.61
C VAL A 338 -10.02 20.22 12.12
N GLU A 339 -10.54 21.35 11.64
CA GLU A 339 -10.38 21.76 10.24
C GLU A 339 -8.91 22.03 9.89
N GLY A 340 -8.15 22.63 10.82
CA GLY A 340 -6.71 22.81 10.68
C GLY A 340 -5.95 21.49 10.52
N ALA A 341 -6.23 20.49 11.35
CA ALA A 341 -5.60 19.18 11.31
C ALA A 341 -5.98 18.40 10.04
N LEU A 342 -7.24 18.45 9.60
CA LEU A 342 -7.65 17.86 8.33
C LEU A 342 -6.96 18.52 7.12
N LYS A 343 -6.82 19.85 7.15
CA LYS A 343 -6.06 20.58 6.12
C LYS A 343 -4.62 20.10 6.12
N GLU A 344 -3.97 20.10 7.28
CA GLU A 344 -2.60 19.61 7.46
C GLU A 344 -2.45 18.20 6.88
N ALA A 345 -3.34 17.25 7.19
CA ALA A 345 -3.28 15.88 6.65
C ALA A 345 -3.17 15.80 5.10
N THR A 346 -3.53 16.85 4.37
CA THR A 346 -3.46 16.95 2.90
C THR A 346 -2.43 17.98 2.38
N THR A 347 -1.76 18.73 3.25
CA THR A 347 -0.76 19.73 2.86
C THR A 347 0.57 19.06 2.53
N PRO A 348 1.21 19.39 1.38
CA PRO A 348 2.55 18.90 1.04
C PRO A 348 3.53 19.06 2.21
N PRO A 349 4.43 18.07 2.45
CA PRO A 349 4.77 16.94 1.58
C PRO A 349 3.81 15.73 1.64
N ARG A 350 2.72 15.79 2.42
CA ARG A 350 1.70 14.73 2.47
C ARG A 350 0.85 14.71 1.19
N ASN A 351 0.14 13.60 0.97
CA ASN A 351 -0.67 13.38 -0.23
C ASN A 351 -1.96 14.24 -0.24
N PRO A 352 -2.08 15.27 -1.12
CA PRO A 352 -3.27 16.13 -1.19
C PRO A 352 -4.50 15.44 -1.79
N GLN A 353 -4.31 14.24 -2.34
CA GLN A 353 -5.33 13.41 -2.97
C GLN A 353 -5.71 12.22 -2.07
N ALA A 354 -5.36 12.26 -0.77
CA ALA A 354 -5.76 11.22 0.17
C ALA A 354 -7.30 11.15 0.31
N PRO A 355 -7.95 10.06 -0.13
CA PRO A 355 -9.41 9.96 -0.18
C PRO A 355 -10.07 9.92 1.21
N ILE A 356 -9.31 9.51 2.23
CA ILE A 356 -9.79 9.36 3.60
C ILE A 356 -10.17 10.70 4.25
N VAL A 357 -9.43 11.78 3.96
CA VAL A 357 -9.62 13.09 4.62
C VAL A 357 -10.98 13.72 4.30
N PRO A 358 -11.39 13.89 3.03
CA PRO A 358 -12.70 14.47 2.74
C PRO A 358 -13.86 13.56 3.18
N ARG A 359 -13.66 12.24 3.23
CA ARG A 359 -14.66 11.29 3.79
C ARG A 359 -14.84 11.47 5.28
N LEU A 360 -13.74 11.56 6.02
CA LEU A 360 -13.76 11.81 7.46
C LEU A 360 -14.44 13.15 7.77
N ARG A 361 -14.06 14.20 7.04
CA ARG A 361 -14.69 15.52 7.15
C ARG A 361 -16.21 15.46 6.91
N ALA A 362 -16.64 14.77 5.85
CA ALA A 362 -18.05 14.59 5.56
C ALA A 362 -18.79 13.85 6.68
N ALA A 363 -18.19 12.79 7.23
CA ALA A 363 -18.76 12.03 8.34
C ALA A 363 -18.91 12.89 9.61
N MET A 364 -17.89 13.69 9.95
CA MET A 364 -17.93 14.62 11.09
C MET A 364 -19.05 15.66 10.91
N LEU A 365 -19.13 16.29 9.74
CA LEU A 365 -20.18 17.29 9.43
C LEU A 365 -21.58 16.70 9.49
N ARG A 366 -21.76 15.47 8.97
CA ARG A 366 -23.04 14.75 9.08
C ARG A 366 -23.41 14.51 10.54
N GLN A 367 -22.48 14.04 11.35
CA GLN A 367 -22.71 13.79 12.77
C GLN A 367 -23.08 15.08 13.54
N ILE A 368 -22.48 16.23 13.20
CA ILE A 368 -22.88 17.52 13.76
C ILE A 368 -24.34 17.84 13.40
N LEU A 369 -24.70 17.70 12.12
CA LEU A 369 -26.05 17.97 11.63
C LEU A 369 -27.09 17.04 12.29
N GLU A 370 -26.77 15.76 12.47
CA GLU A 370 -27.66 14.78 13.12
C GLU A 370 -27.86 15.04 14.62
N LEU A 371 -26.80 15.39 15.35
CA LEU A 371 -26.87 15.55 16.80
C LEU A 371 -27.35 16.93 17.24
N ARG A 372 -27.10 17.97 16.42
CA ARG A 372 -27.28 19.37 16.82
C ARG A 372 -28.01 20.23 15.80
N GLY A 373 -28.35 19.72 14.62
CA GLY A 373 -28.97 20.49 13.54
C GLY A 373 -30.18 21.31 13.99
N ASP A 374 -31.08 20.71 14.78
CA ASP A 374 -32.31 21.36 15.26
C ASP A 374 -32.06 22.46 16.31
N LYS A 375 -30.87 22.48 16.92
CA LYS A 375 -30.49 23.44 17.98
C LYS A 375 -29.64 24.58 17.48
N LEU A 376 -29.20 24.54 16.22
CA LEU A 376 -28.32 25.54 15.63
C LEU A 376 -29.14 26.60 14.88
N PRO A 377 -28.64 27.85 14.80
CA PRO A 377 -29.21 28.85 13.92
C PRO A 377 -29.28 28.35 12.47
N GLU A 378 -30.34 28.69 11.74
CA GLU A 378 -30.50 28.21 10.36
C GLU A 378 -29.32 28.58 9.44
N ALA A 379 -28.68 29.72 9.68
CA ALA A 379 -27.51 30.15 8.93
C ALA A 379 -26.35 29.13 9.06
N ASP A 380 -26.10 28.67 10.29
CA ASP A 380 -25.06 27.67 10.60
C ASP A 380 -25.41 26.31 10.00
N VAL A 381 -26.68 25.90 10.08
CA VAL A 381 -27.16 24.65 9.45
C VAL A 381 -26.96 24.70 7.94
N ARG A 382 -27.29 25.83 7.29
CA ARG A 382 -27.07 26.01 5.84
C ARG A 382 -25.58 25.96 5.51
N GLN A 383 -24.71 26.57 6.31
CA GLN A 383 -23.27 26.52 6.11
C GLN A 383 -22.73 25.08 6.25
N LEU A 384 -23.10 24.38 7.32
CA LEU A 384 -22.70 22.98 7.54
C LEU A 384 -23.14 22.06 6.40
N ARG A 385 -24.38 22.21 5.90
CA ARG A 385 -24.88 21.43 4.75
C ARG A 385 -24.07 21.72 3.48
N ARG A 386 -23.69 22.97 3.23
CA ARG A 386 -22.81 23.32 2.09
C ARG A 386 -21.44 22.66 2.24
N SER A 387 -20.80 22.77 3.40
CA SER A 387 -19.51 22.13 3.66
C SER A 387 -19.57 20.60 3.58
N TRP A 388 -20.69 20.00 3.98
CA TRP A 388 -20.92 18.55 3.85
C TRP A 388 -20.98 18.13 2.38
N VAL A 389 -21.74 18.86 1.55
CA VAL A 389 -21.78 18.64 0.10
C VAL A 389 -20.40 18.81 -0.54
N GLU A 390 -19.64 19.83 -0.17
CA GLU A 390 -18.28 20.06 -0.68
C GLU A 390 -17.33 18.92 -0.33
N ALA A 391 -17.34 18.46 0.93
CA ALA A 391 -16.52 17.34 1.39
C ALA A 391 -16.87 16.03 0.65
N LEU A 392 -18.17 15.73 0.50
CA LEU A 392 -18.64 14.57 -0.26
C LEU A 392 -18.29 14.67 -1.75
N ALA A 393 -18.47 15.84 -2.37
CA ALA A 393 -18.12 16.05 -3.77
C ALA A 393 -16.62 15.83 -4.00
N ARG A 394 -15.77 16.34 -3.11
CA ARG A 394 -14.32 16.08 -3.14
C ARG A 394 -14.01 14.60 -2.98
N ALA A 395 -14.67 13.91 -2.06
CA ALA A 395 -14.50 12.48 -1.86
C ALA A 395 -14.92 11.67 -3.11
N VAL A 396 -16.02 12.04 -3.78
CA VAL A 396 -16.49 11.39 -5.03
C VAL A 396 -15.50 11.61 -6.17
N VAL A 397 -14.87 12.79 -6.27
CA VAL A 397 -13.81 13.03 -7.27
C VAL A 397 -12.61 12.11 -7.05
N LEU A 398 -12.25 11.83 -5.79
CA LEU A 398 -11.12 10.97 -5.45
C LEU A 398 -11.45 9.47 -5.54
N HIS A 399 -12.72 9.10 -5.36
CA HIS A 399 -13.18 7.71 -5.48
C HIS A 399 -14.53 7.66 -6.22
N PRO A 400 -14.53 7.83 -7.56
CA PRO A 400 -15.72 8.01 -8.36
C PRO A 400 -16.55 6.74 -8.54
N THR A 401 -16.01 5.57 -8.19
CA THR A 401 -16.70 4.28 -8.30
C THR A 401 -17.32 3.81 -6.98
N ASP A 402 -17.31 4.64 -5.93
CA ASP A 402 -17.91 4.31 -4.63
C ASP A 402 -19.41 4.65 -4.63
N ALA A 403 -20.26 3.62 -4.78
CA ALA A 403 -21.72 3.79 -4.83
C ALA A 403 -22.30 4.38 -3.53
N PRO A 404 -21.96 3.88 -2.32
CA PRO A 404 -22.40 4.49 -1.06
C PRO A 404 -22.07 5.98 -0.96
N LEU A 405 -20.86 6.37 -1.35
CA LEU A 405 -20.45 7.77 -1.29
C LEU A 405 -21.27 8.67 -2.23
N ARG A 406 -21.61 8.18 -3.43
CA ARG A 406 -22.49 8.91 -4.36
C ARG A 406 -23.93 8.98 -3.87
N ALA A 407 -24.44 7.93 -3.24
CA ALA A 407 -25.75 7.93 -2.61
C ALA A 407 -25.84 8.98 -1.48
N GLU A 408 -24.79 9.09 -0.68
CA GLU A 408 -24.69 10.10 0.37
C GLU A 408 -24.63 11.51 -0.23
N LEU A 409 -23.81 11.73 -1.27
CA LEU A 409 -23.75 13.00 -1.98
C LEU A 409 -25.10 13.38 -2.60
N ALA A 410 -25.84 12.43 -3.17
CA ALA A 410 -27.17 12.69 -3.71
C ALA A 410 -28.12 13.19 -2.61
N THR A 411 -28.10 12.55 -1.44
CA THR A 411 -28.93 12.94 -0.29
C THR A 411 -28.55 14.33 0.22
N ALA A 412 -27.26 14.63 0.34
CA ALA A 412 -26.75 15.93 0.77
C ALA A 412 -27.13 17.05 -0.22
N LEU A 413 -27.04 16.78 -1.54
CA LEU A 413 -27.44 17.73 -2.58
C LEU A 413 -28.95 18.02 -2.54
N ALA A 414 -29.77 16.99 -2.35
CA ALA A 414 -31.22 17.16 -2.21
C ALA A 414 -31.59 18.03 -0.99
N ALA A 415 -30.86 17.88 0.13
CA ALA A 415 -31.04 18.68 1.34
C ALA A 415 -30.58 20.16 1.21
N THR A 416 -29.99 20.54 0.08
CA THR A 416 -29.52 21.90 -0.25
C THR A 416 -30.19 22.48 -1.50
N ASP A 417 -31.38 21.98 -1.85
CA ASP A 417 -32.19 22.40 -3.01
C ASP A 417 -31.50 22.20 -4.38
N ARG A 418 -30.48 21.33 -4.44
CA ARG A 418 -29.75 20.99 -5.68
C ARG A 418 -30.29 19.69 -6.30
N SER A 419 -31.60 19.60 -6.45
CA SER A 419 -32.33 18.38 -6.86
C SER A 419 -31.83 17.75 -8.16
N GLN A 420 -31.51 18.56 -9.19
CA GLN A 420 -30.99 18.04 -10.46
C GLN A 420 -29.61 17.37 -10.32
N GLU A 421 -28.77 17.89 -9.44
CA GLU A 421 -27.47 17.29 -9.16
C GLU A 421 -27.61 16.03 -8.30
N ALA A 422 -28.53 16.06 -7.34
CA ALA A 422 -28.91 14.90 -6.54
C ALA A 422 -29.36 13.74 -7.44
N ALA A 423 -30.25 14.00 -8.40
CA ALA A 423 -30.72 13.01 -9.37
C ALA A 423 -29.58 12.41 -10.21
N ARG A 424 -28.59 13.21 -10.64
CA ARG A 424 -27.42 12.70 -11.36
C ARG A 424 -26.59 11.76 -10.48
N GLN A 425 -26.31 12.14 -9.24
CA GLN A 425 -25.52 11.31 -8.33
C GLN A 425 -26.26 10.04 -7.92
N ALA A 426 -27.58 10.11 -7.73
CA ALA A 426 -28.43 8.96 -7.41
C ALA A 426 -28.46 7.93 -8.55
N ARG A 427 -28.66 8.38 -9.81
CA ARG A 427 -28.59 7.50 -10.98
C ARG A 427 -27.24 6.80 -11.08
N GLU A 428 -26.16 7.55 -10.87
CA GLU A 428 -24.84 6.97 -10.91
C GLU A 428 -24.58 6.00 -9.76
N ALA A 429 -25.07 6.28 -8.55
CA ALA A 429 -24.99 5.36 -7.41
C ALA A 429 -25.73 4.04 -7.70
N LEU A 430 -26.95 4.10 -8.25
CA LEU A 430 -27.74 2.92 -8.63
C LEU A 430 -27.10 2.16 -9.80
N ARG A 431 -26.51 2.86 -10.77
CA ARG A 431 -25.76 2.23 -11.88
C ARG A 431 -24.55 1.47 -11.36
N LEU A 432 -23.77 2.08 -10.45
CA LEU A 432 -22.62 1.43 -9.82
C LEU A 432 -23.06 0.22 -8.99
N ASP A 433 -24.12 0.34 -8.17
CA ASP A 433 -24.69 -0.78 -7.40
C ASP A 433 -25.05 -1.97 -8.30
N ALA A 434 -25.66 -1.71 -9.46
CA ALA A 434 -26.01 -2.74 -10.43
C ALA A 434 -24.79 -3.42 -11.05
N LEU A 435 -23.70 -2.69 -11.27
CA LEU A 435 -22.44 -3.22 -11.81
C LEU A 435 -21.61 -3.98 -10.77
N THR A 436 -21.76 -3.67 -9.49
CA THR A 436 -20.98 -4.27 -8.40
C THR A 436 -21.45 -5.71 -8.14
N PRO A 437 -20.61 -6.74 -8.40
CA PRO A 437 -20.99 -8.13 -8.15
C PRO A 437 -20.86 -8.52 -6.66
N HIS A 438 -20.18 -7.70 -5.87
CA HIS A 438 -19.83 -7.97 -4.47
C HIS A 438 -20.91 -7.46 -3.51
N ALA A 439 -21.52 -8.36 -2.74
CA ALA A 439 -22.61 -8.02 -1.83
C ALA A 439 -22.21 -7.02 -0.73
N ASP A 440 -20.98 -7.09 -0.22
CA ASP A 440 -20.45 -6.19 0.81
C ASP A 440 -20.17 -4.76 0.30
N LYS A 441 -20.10 -4.58 -1.02
CA LYS A 441 -19.87 -3.29 -1.68
C LYS A 441 -21.15 -2.67 -2.26
N ARG A 442 -22.26 -3.40 -2.24
CA ARG A 442 -23.57 -2.90 -2.69
C ARG A 442 -24.15 -1.90 -1.72
N LEU A 443 -25.03 -1.06 -2.25
CA LEU A 443 -25.85 -0.17 -1.46
C LEU A 443 -26.73 -0.99 -0.49
N PRO A 444 -26.85 -0.58 0.78
CA PRO A 444 -27.83 -1.16 1.68
C PRO A 444 -29.23 -1.09 1.05
N ALA A 445 -30.03 -2.15 1.20
CA ALA A 445 -31.34 -2.27 0.54
C ALA A 445 -32.24 -1.05 0.79
N LYS A 446 -32.25 -0.52 2.03
CA LYS A 446 -32.98 0.70 2.41
C LYS A 446 -32.52 1.94 1.65
N VAL A 447 -31.21 2.10 1.46
CA VAL A 447 -30.64 3.24 0.72
C VAL A 447 -31.01 3.14 -0.75
N ARG A 448 -30.88 1.95 -1.34
CA ARG A 448 -31.26 1.70 -2.73
C ARG A 448 -32.73 1.99 -2.98
N GLN A 449 -33.63 1.46 -2.15
CA GLN A 449 -35.06 1.71 -2.26
C GLN A 449 -35.37 3.20 -2.17
N ARG A 450 -34.83 3.88 -1.15
CA ARG A 450 -35.02 5.33 -0.98
C ARG A 450 -34.56 6.11 -2.21
N LEU A 451 -33.39 5.80 -2.77
CA LEU A 451 -32.92 6.47 -3.99
C LEU A 451 -33.85 6.24 -5.18
N SER A 452 -34.35 5.01 -5.36
CA SER A 452 -35.29 4.70 -6.43
C SER A 452 -36.63 5.44 -6.28
N GLU A 453 -37.11 5.64 -5.06
CA GLU A 453 -38.35 6.37 -4.75
C GLU A 453 -38.20 7.89 -4.90
N GLU A 454 -37.07 8.46 -4.47
CA GLU A 454 -36.82 9.91 -4.51
C GLU A 454 -36.34 10.41 -5.89
N LEU A 455 -35.70 9.54 -6.68
CA LEU A 455 -35.12 9.93 -7.97
C LEU A 455 -36.13 10.61 -8.91
N PRO A 456 -37.36 10.08 -9.13
CA PRO A 456 -38.36 10.76 -9.97
C PRO A 456 -38.71 12.16 -9.47
N ARG A 457 -38.79 12.37 -8.15
CA ARG A 457 -39.08 13.67 -7.55
C ARG A 457 -37.95 14.67 -7.79
N TRP A 458 -36.70 14.23 -7.61
CA TRP A 458 -35.53 15.08 -7.85
C TRP A 458 -35.36 15.46 -9.33
N GLU A 459 -35.78 14.59 -10.26
CA GLU A 459 -35.78 14.87 -11.70
C GLU A 459 -36.87 15.89 -12.09
N GLN A 460 -38.06 15.79 -11.50
CA GLN A 460 -39.20 16.68 -11.77
C GLN A 460 -39.03 18.08 -11.19
N ASN A 461 -38.31 18.22 -10.08
CA ASN A 461 -37.91 19.52 -9.52
C ASN A 461 -36.87 20.19 -10.42
N ARG A 462 -37.30 20.67 -11.59
CA ARG A 462 -36.56 21.69 -12.35
C ARG A 462 -36.63 22.98 -11.55
N PRO A 463 -35.51 23.71 -11.34
CA PRO A 463 -35.63 25.08 -10.90
C PRO A 463 -36.53 25.78 -11.91
N SER A 464 -37.71 26.23 -11.45
CA SER A 464 -38.58 27.10 -12.24
C SER A 464 -37.68 28.17 -12.85
N GLU A 465 -37.67 28.26 -14.18
CA GLU A 465 -37.00 29.34 -14.90
C GLU A 465 -37.30 30.63 -14.13
N ARG A 466 -36.30 31.18 -13.44
CA ARG A 466 -36.38 32.57 -13.03
C ARG A 466 -36.53 33.28 -14.36
N MET A 467 -37.74 33.76 -14.64
CA MET A 467 -38.01 34.68 -15.75
C MET A 467 -36.86 35.67 -15.76
N GLU A 468 -35.95 35.53 -16.73
CA GLU A 468 -35.06 36.61 -17.06
C GLU A 468 -35.97 37.81 -17.34
N PRO A 469 -35.72 38.98 -16.71
CA PRO A 469 -36.50 40.16 -17.02
C PRO A 469 -36.34 40.38 -18.53
N ARG A 470 -37.45 40.29 -19.27
CA ARG A 470 -37.50 40.63 -20.70
C ARG A 470 -36.76 41.96 -20.88
N PRO A 471 -35.75 42.04 -21.75
CA PRO A 471 -35.14 43.33 -22.06
C PRO A 471 -36.24 44.28 -22.54
N PRO A 472 -36.20 45.56 -22.14
CA PRO A 472 -37.23 46.53 -22.53
C PRO A 472 -37.30 46.58 -24.06
N SER A 473 -38.52 46.43 -24.59
CA SER A 473 -38.80 46.57 -26.01
C SER A 473 -38.34 47.95 -26.47
N SER A 474 -37.33 47.99 -27.34
CA SER A 474 -36.96 49.20 -28.05
C SER A 474 -38.11 49.58 -28.98
N SER A 475 -38.85 50.63 -28.61
CA SER A 475 -39.79 51.31 -29.50
C SER A 475 -39.05 51.85 -30.73
N PRO A 476 -39.61 51.73 -31.95
CA PRO A 476 -39.06 52.35 -33.14
C PRO A 476 -39.66 53.75 -33.34
N GLY A 477 -38.79 54.74 -33.56
CA GLY A 477 -39.17 56.09 -34.02
C GLY A 477 -38.46 57.18 -33.22
N ARG A 478 -37.91 58.23 -33.82
CA ARG A 478 -37.89 58.75 -35.19
C ARG A 478 -36.64 59.61 -35.36
#